data_AF-A0A537BGX7-F1
#
_entry.id   AF-A0A537BGX7-F1
#
_cell.length_a   1.000
_cell.length_b   1.000
_cell.length_c   1.000
_cell.angle_alpha   90.00
_cell.angle_beta   90.00
_cell.angle_gamma   90.00
#
_symmetry.space_group_name_H-M   'P 1'
#
loop_
_entity.id
_entity.type
_entity.pdbx_description
1 polymer ?
#
loop_
_entity_poly.entity_id
_entity_poly.type
_entity_poly.pdbx_seq_one_letter_code
_entity_poly.pdbx_strand_id
1 'polypeptide(L)'
;MRKTLLGMCVLGTLAFAQVSFAQETGKKELREHPRIASAIRELHGAIEYMERAPHDFGGHKAQAIADSRKAIEQLRLAMQYRASQENRKGKK
;
A
#
# COMPACT_ATOMS: atom_id res chain seq x y z
N MET A 1 -44.52 26.29 34.81
CA MET A 1 -44.85 26.36 33.37
C MET A 1 -43.78 27.20 32.67
N ARG A 2 -43.02 26.59 31.75
CA ARG A 2 -42.35 27.22 30.58
C ARG A 2 -41.63 26.11 29.83
N LYS A 3 -42.30 25.59 28.81
CA LYS A 3 -41.80 24.62 27.84
C LYS A 3 -41.06 25.40 26.76
N THR A 4 -39.85 25.03 26.38
CA THR A 4 -39.29 25.36 25.06
C THR A 4 -38.14 24.41 24.68
N LEU A 5 -38.37 23.70 23.56
CA LEU A 5 -37.44 23.38 22.44
C LEU A 5 -36.22 22.50 22.79
N LEU A 6 -36.21 21.19 22.50
CA LEU A 6 -36.23 20.53 21.20
C LEU A 6 -35.19 21.12 20.21
N GLY A 7 -34.07 20.41 20.05
CA GLY A 7 -32.99 20.75 19.13
C GLY A 7 -31.95 19.64 19.03
N MET A 8 -32.42 18.43 18.69
CA MET A 8 -31.61 17.26 18.37
C MET A 8 -30.77 17.52 17.11
N CYS A 9 -29.48 17.80 17.29
CA CYS A 9 -28.49 17.75 16.21
C CYS A 9 -27.40 16.74 16.60
N VAL A 10 -27.76 15.46 16.62
CA VAL A 10 -26.80 14.36 16.49
C VAL A 10 -26.77 13.98 15.01
N LEU A 11 -26.10 14.82 14.21
CA LEU A 11 -25.86 14.61 12.78
C LEU A 11 -24.35 14.75 12.56
N GLY A 12 -23.61 13.75 13.03
CA GLY A 12 -22.15 13.74 12.91
C GLY A 12 -21.51 12.36 13.02
N THR A 13 -22.29 11.28 12.99
CA THR A 13 -21.76 9.91 13.14
C THR A 13 -22.18 9.06 11.95
N LEU A 14 -21.46 9.13 10.82
CA LEU A 14 -21.56 8.08 9.78
C LEU A 14 -20.46 8.08 8.69
N ALA A 15 -19.37 8.85 8.82
CA ALA A 15 -18.36 8.93 7.75
C ALA A 15 -17.01 8.24 8.05
N PHE A 16 -16.83 7.54 9.18
CA PHE A 16 -15.52 6.98 9.57
C PHE A 16 -15.35 5.48 9.33
N ALA A 17 -16.37 4.75 8.86
CA ALA A 17 -16.33 3.29 8.81
C ALA A 17 -15.75 2.69 7.50
N GLN A 18 -15.41 3.50 6.49
CA GLN A 18 -15.13 2.97 5.14
C GLN A 18 -13.64 2.78 4.80
N VAL A 19 -12.71 3.19 5.67
CA VAL A 19 -11.26 3.13 5.36
C VAL A 19 -10.62 1.76 5.67
N SER A 20 -11.28 0.89 6.45
CA SER A 20 -10.62 -0.31 6.99
C SER A 20 -10.47 -1.49 6.02
N PHE A 21 -11.36 -1.64 5.02
CA PHE A 21 -11.37 -2.84 4.17
C PHE A 21 -10.25 -2.89 3.12
N ALA A 22 -9.69 -1.74 2.72
CA ALA A 22 -8.64 -1.70 1.69
C ALA A 22 -7.27 -2.17 2.20
N GLN A 23 -7.00 -2.04 3.50
CA GLN A 23 -5.69 -2.36 4.07
C GLN A 23 -5.49 -3.84 4.38
N GLU A 24 -6.58 -4.61 4.54
CA GLU A 24 -6.52 -6.02 4.92
C GLU A 24 -6.19 -6.94 3.73
N THR A 25 -6.75 -6.65 2.56
CA THR A 25 -6.53 -7.43 1.33
C THR A 25 -5.06 -7.38 0.87
N GLY A 26 -4.41 -6.22 0.96
CA GLY A 26 -2.99 -6.08 0.61
C GLY A 26 -2.05 -6.92 1.50
N LYS A 27 -2.38 -7.08 2.79
CA LYS A 27 -1.61 -7.93 3.72
C LYS A 27 -1.82 -9.42 3.46
N LYS A 28 -3.04 -9.84 3.07
CA LYS A 28 -3.35 -11.23 2.71
C LYS A 28 -2.66 -11.65 1.42
N GLU A 29 -2.67 -10.81 0.40
CA GLU A 29 -2.06 -11.13 -0.90
C GLU A 29 -0.54 -11.24 -0.84
N LEU A 30 0.16 -10.41 -0.05
CA LEU A 30 1.60 -10.58 0.16
C LEU A 30 1.95 -11.97 0.74
N ARG A 31 1.05 -12.58 1.53
CA ARG A 31 1.22 -13.96 2.03
C ARG A 31 1.04 -14.99 0.93
N GLU A 32 0.20 -14.71 -0.07
CA GLU A 32 -0.05 -15.57 -1.23
C GLU A 32 1.08 -15.48 -2.27
N HIS A 33 1.86 -14.39 -2.26
CA HIS A 33 3.02 -14.18 -3.15
C HIS A 33 4.32 -13.90 -2.41
N PRO A 34 4.87 -14.89 -1.68
CA PRO A 34 6.08 -14.70 -0.89
C PRO A 34 7.29 -14.28 -1.73
N ARG A 35 7.37 -14.71 -3.00
CA ARG A 35 8.46 -14.29 -3.90
C ARG A 35 8.42 -12.81 -4.26
N ILE A 36 7.22 -12.25 -4.52
CA ILE A 36 7.06 -10.82 -4.83
C ILE A 36 7.32 -9.99 -3.56
N ALA A 37 6.79 -10.44 -2.42
CA ALA A 37 7.07 -9.81 -1.13
C ALA A 37 8.58 -9.80 -0.81
N SER A 38 9.29 -10.89 -1.09
CA SER A 38 10.74 -10.94 -0.92
C SER A 38 11.44 -9.99 -1.86
N ALA A 39 11.10 -9.99 -3.15
CA ALA A 39 11.71 -9.08 -4.14
C ALA A 39 11.56 -7.61 -3.74
N ILE A 40 10.39 -7.19 -3.24
CA ILE A 40 10.19 -5.83 -2.74
C ILE A 40 11.15 -5.51 -1.57
N ARG A 41 11.33 -6.45 -0.62
CA ARG A 41 12.25 -6.25 0.51
C ARG A 41 13.71 -6.17 0.06
N GLU A 42 14.13 -7.05 -0.84
CA GLU A 42 15.48 -7.06 -1.40
C GLU A 42 15.78 -5.75 -2.14
N LEU A 43 14.84 -5.25 -2.95
CA LEU A 43 14.99 -3.98 -3.66
C LEU A 43 15.09 -2.79 -2.69
N HIS A 44 14.32 -2.77 -1.60
CA HIS A 44 14.50 -1.76 -0.55
C HIS A 44 15.88 -1.84 0.09
N GLY A 45 16.34 -3.04 0.45
CA GLY A 45 17.69 -3.24 1.01
C GLY A 45 18.79 -2.78 0.05
N ALA A 46 18.66 -3.06 -1.24
CA ALA A 46 19.57 -2.58 -2.26
C ALA A 46 19.58 -1.05 -2.36
N ILE A 47 18.41 -0.40 -2.37
CA ILE A 47 18.31 1.07 -2.39
C ILE A 47 19.02 1.67 -1.16
N GLU A 48 18.72 1.20 0.04
CA GLU A 48 19.33 1.71 1.27
C GLU A 48 20.86 1.53 1.27
N TYR A 49 21.34 0.37 0.82
CA TYR A 49 22.76 0.10 0.68
C TYR A 49 23.42 1.07 -0.30
N MET A 50 22.82 1.25 -1.48
CA MET A 50 23.35 2.14 -2.51
C MET A 50 23.33 3.60 -2.05
N GLU A 51 22.28 4.06 -1.40
CA GLU A 51 22.18 5.42 -0.86
C GLU A 51 23.32 5.74 0.12
N ARG A 52 23.64 4.80 1.02
CA ARG A 52 24.72 4.91 2.00
C ARG A 52 26.11 4.71 1.43
N ALA A 53 26.24 4.11 0.25
CA ALA A 53 27.55 3.85 -0.35
C ALA A 53 28.28 5.15 -0.69
N PRO A 54 29.60 5.28 -0.38
CA PRO A 54 30.37 6.48 -0.66
C PRO A 54 30.75 6.65 -2.15
N HIS A 55 30.61 5.58 -2.94
CA HIS A 55 30.96 5.55 -4.36
C HIS A 55 29.70 5.46 -5.24
N ASP A 56 29.85 5.84 -6.51
CA ASP A 56 28.76 5.90 -7.50
C ASP A 56 28.66 4.63 -8.37
N PHE A 57 29.32 3.54 -7.98
CA PHE A 57 29.31 2.26 -8.72
C PHE A 57 29.58 2.40 -10.23
N GLY A 58 30.54 3.26 -10.61
CA GLY A 58 30.86 3.51 -12.02
C GLY A 58 29.88 4.44 -12.75
N GLY A 59 29.11 5.27 -12.04
CA GLY A 59 28.09 6.16 -12.62
C GLY A 59 26.67 5.60 -12.58
N HIS A 60 26.47 4.45 -11.94
CA HIS A 60 25.23 3.70 -11.98
C HIS A 60 24.36 3.87 -10.73
N LYS A 61 24.82 4.56 -9.67
CA LYS A 61 24.08 4.63 -8.40
C LYS A 61 22.70 5.25 -8.58
N ALA A 62 22.66 6.44 -9.19
CA ALA A 62 21.42 7.20 -9.33
C ALA A 62 20.36 6.44 -10.15
N GLN A 63 20.77 5.89 -11.30
CA GLN A 63 19.87 5.16 -12.18
C GLN A 63 19.40 3.85 -11.56
N ALA A 64 20.29 3.10 -10.92
CA ALA A 64 19.93 1.84 -10.25
C ALA A 64 18.92 2.06 -9.10
N ILE A 65 19.09 3.12 -8.30
CA ILE A 65 18.12 3.49 -7.26
C ILE A 65 16.77 3.84 -7.90
N ALA A 66 16.77 4.66 -8.95
CA ALA A 66 15.55 5.08 -9.63
C ALA A 66 14.78 3.90 -10.22
N ASP A 67 15.47 2.97 -10.89
CA ASP A 67 14.85 1.80 -11.50
C ASP A 67 14.38 0.79 -10.45
N SER A 68 15.12 0.63 -9.34
CA SER A 68 14.68 -0.19 -8.20
C SER A 68 13.38 0.35 -7.59
N ARG A 69 13.25 1.68 -7.45
CA ARG A 69 12.02 2.32 -6.95
C ARG A 69 10.83 2.07 -7.89
N LYS A 70 11.02 2.21 -9.21
CA LYS A 70 10.00 1.90 -10.22
C LYS A 70 9.59 0.42 -10.18
N ALA A 71 10.55 -0.49 -10.03
CA ALA A 71 10.28 -1.91 -9.91
C ALA A 71 9.40 -2.22 -8.68
N ILE A 72 9.70 -1.62 -7.52
CA ILE A 72 8.87 -1.75 -6.31
C ILE A 72 7.43 -1.27 -6.56
N GLU A 73 7.27 -0.12 -7.24
CA GLU A 73 5.95 0.43 -7.58
C GLU A 73 5.15 -0.55 -8.45
N GLN A 74 5.75 -1.05 -9.54
CA GLN A 74 5.09 -1.99 -10.45
C GLN A 74 4.73 -3.31 -9.77
N LEU A 75 5.61 -3.84 -8.92
CA LEU A 75 5.31 -5.04 -8.14
C LEU A 75 4.12 -4.81 -7.18
N ARG A 76 4.02 -3.63 -6.56
CA ARG A 76 2.86 -3.29 -5.71
C ARG A 76 1.56 -3.18 -6.52
N LEU A 77 1.60 -2.57 -7.71
CA LEU A 77 0.44 -2.48 -8.60
C LEU A 77 -0.03 -3.87 -9.06
N ALA A 78 0.91 -4.75 -9.40
CA ALA A 78 0.59 -6.14 -9.77
C ALA A 78 -0.15 -6.89 -8.65
N MET A 79 0.31 -6.71 -7.41
CA MET A 79 -0.32 -7.28 -6.21
C MET A 79 -1.73 -6.70 -5.99
N GLN A 80 -1.91 -5.39 -6.13
CA GLN A 80 -3.23 -4.74 -6.00
C GLN A 80 -4.21 -5.21 -7.08
N TYR A 81 -3.75 -5.33 -8.33
CA TYR A 81 -4.57 -5.85 -9.41
C TYR A 81 -5.09 -7.26 -9.08
N ARG A 82 -4.20 -8.15 -8.63
CA ARG A 82 -4.59 -9.51 -8.26
C ARG A 82 -5.59 -9.56 -7.11
N ALA A 83 -5.34 -8.79 -6.04
CA ALA A 83 -6.26 -8.63 -4.92
C ALA A 83 -7.67 -8.22 -5.40
N SER A 84 -7.74 -7.29 -6.34
CA SER A 84 -9.00 -6.81 -6.92
C SER A 84 -9.73 -7.88 -7.74
N GLN A 85 -8.98 -8.75 -8.43
CA GLN A 85 -9.54 -9.83 -9.24
C GLN A 85 -10.07 -10.98 -8.39
N GLU A 86 -9.40 -11.32 -7.28
CA GLU A 86 -9.88 -12.32 -6.33
C GLU A 86 -11.25 -11.90 -5.74
N ASN A 87 -11.36 -10.64 -5.31
CA ASN A 87 -12.61 -10.06 -4.79
C ASN A 87 -13.76 -10.07 -5.81
N ARG A 88 -13.47 -10.03 -7.12
CA ARG A 88 -14.47 -10.12 -8.19
C ARG A 88 -14.95 -11.55 -8.43
N LYS A 89 -14.09 -12.55 -8.25
CA LYS A 89 -14.44 -13.97 -8.44
C LYS A 89 -15.28 -14.52 -7.29
N GLY A 90 -15.03 -14.07 -6.05
CA GLY A 90 -15.81 -14.49 -4.87
C GLY A 90 -17.25 -13.94 -4.79
N LYS A 91 -17.69 -13.12 -5.76
CA LYS A 91 -19.05 -12.55 -5.84
C LYS A 91 -19.98 -13.28 -6.83
N LYS A 92 -19.53 -14.38 -7.44
CA LYS A 92 -20.34 -15.25 -8.31
C LYS A 92 -20.68 -16.54 -7.60
#